data_AF-A0A5J6I0Q5-F1
#
_entry.id   AF-A0A5J6I0Q5-F1
#
_cell.length_a   1.000
_cell.length_b   1.000
_cell.length_c   1.000
_cell.angle_alpha   90.00
_cell.angle_beta   90.00
_cell.angle_gamma   90.00
#
_symmetry.space_group_name_H-M   'P 1'
#
loop_
_entity.id
_entity.type
_entity.pdbx_description
1 polymer ?
#
loop_
_entity_poly.entity_id
_entity_poly.type
_entity_poly.pdbx_seq_one_letter_code
_entity_poly.pdbx_strand_id
1 'polypeptide(L)'
;MATKKYTVTLPEELAEEIRQEVGSGGFSAYVARAIERQREQDRLGELVAWLEGEHGPVTDDELASAEAERRELESHFAEQGEQHRKAS
;
A
#
# COMPACT_ATOMS: atom_id res chain seq x y z
N MET A 1 -20.28 5.15 -10.22
CA MET A 1 -19.90 6.57 -9.95
C MET A 1 -19.85 7.32 -11.25
N ALA A 2 -20.21 8.60 -11.26
CA ALA A 2 -20.07 9.44 -12.46
C ALA A 2 -18.60 9.79 -12.71
N THR A 3 -18.14 9.70 -13.95
CA THR A 3 -16.79 10.08 -14.34
C THR A 3 -16.79 11.47 -14.98
N LYS A 4 -15.77 12.27 -14.69
CA LYS A 4 -15.56 13.60 -15.29
C LYS A 4 -14.16 13.66 -15.89
N LYS A 5 -14.06 14.13 -17.13
CA LYS A 5 -12.78 14.28 -17.82
C LYS A 5 -12.06 15.53 -17.31
N TYR A 6 -10.83 15.35 -16.86
CA TYR A 6 -9.87 16.42 -16.57
C TYR A 6 -8.70 16.30 -17.56
N THR A 7 -8.09 17.43 -17.92
CA THR A 7 -6.89 17.46 -18.77
C THR A 7 -5.72 17.85 -17.89
N VAL A 8 -4.65 17.07 -17.97
CA VAL A 8 -3.39 17.30 -17.25
C VAL A 8 -2.23 17.16 -18.23
N THR A 9 -1.16 17.90 -17.98
CA THR A 9 0.09 17.76 -18.74
C THR A 9 0.99 16.75 -18.04
N LEU A 10 1.53 15.80 -18.80
CA LEU A 10 2.43 14.76 -18.32
C LEU A 10 3.72 14.81 -19.15
N PRO A 11 4.86 14.39 -18.59
CA PRO A 11 6.06 14.14 -19.39
C PRO A 11 5.73 13.13 -20.51
N GLU A 12 6.14 13.46 -21.74
CA GLU A 12 5.82 12.65 -22.93
C GLU A 12 6.40 11.24 -22.82
N GLU A 13 7.67 11.12 -22.43
CA GLU A 13 8.37 9.86 -22.22
C GLU A 13 7.59 8.94 -21.28
N LEU A 14 7.23 9.42 -20.09
CA LEU A 14 6.44 8.68 -19.10
C LEU A 14 5.07 8.27 -19.64
N ALA A 15 4.38 9.17 -20.34
CA ALA A 15 3.05 8.89 -20.87
C ALA A 15 3.10 7.77 -21.94
N GLU A 16 4.12 7.78 -22.79
CA GLU A 16 4.31 6.76 -23.82
C GLU A 16 4.80 5.43 -23.24
N GLU A 17 5.69 5.43 -22.25
CA GLU A 17 6.08 4.23 -21.50
C GLU A 17 4.85 3.53 -20.91
N ILE A 18 4.02 4.26 -20.16
CA ILE A 18 2.81 3.70 -19.55
C ILE A 18 1.87 3.18 -20.65
N ARG A 19 1.67 3.92 -21.75
CA ARG A 19 0.83 3.46 -22.88
C ARG A 19 1.32 2.16 -23.50
N GLN A 20 2.64 1.98 -23.60
CA GLN A 20 3.23 0.73 -24.10
C GLN A 20 2.97 -0.43 -23.14
N GLU A 21 3.05 -0.21 -21.82
CA GLU A 21 2.80 -1.23 -20.81
C GLU A 21 1.32 -1.66 -20.73
N VAL A 22 0.40 -0.69 -20.74
CA VAL A 22 -1.03 -0.94 -20.44
C VAL A 22 -1.92 -1.02 -21.69
N GLY A 23 -1.38 -0.69 -22.86
CA GLY A 23 -2.07 -0.72 -24.14
C GLY A 23 -3.09 0.41 -24.38
N SER A 24 -3.62 0.45 -25.60
CA SER A 24 -4.57 1.45 -26.11
C SER A 24 -5.96 1.29 -25.49
N GLY A 25 -6.11 1.78 -24.27
CA GLY A 25 -7.36 1.75 -23.50
C GLY A 25 -7.15 1.60 -22.00
N GLY A 26 -5.98 1.09 -21.60
CA GLY A 26 -5.60 0.95 -20.19
C GLY A 26 -5.10 2.25 -19.56
N PHE A 27 -4.66 3.23 -20.35
CA PHE A 27 -3.97 4.43 -19.85
C PHE A 27 -4.78 5.20 -18.80
N SER A 28 -6.03 5.53 -19.10
CA SER A 28 -6.88 6.27 -18.16
C SER A 28 -7.16 5.47 -16.87
N ALA A 29 -7.32 4.15 -16.97
CA ALA A 29 -7.55 3.29 -15.81
C ALA A 29 -6.28 3.16 -14.96
N TYR A 30 -5.12 3.07 -15.59
CA TYR A 30 -3.82 3.10 -14.91
C TYR A 30 -3.64 4.40 -14.14
N VAL A 31 -3.83 5.55 -14.81
CA VAL A 31 -3.70 6.87 -14.17
C VAL A 31 -4.68 7.03 -13.01
N ALA A 32 -5.93 6.59 -13.16
CA ALA A 32 -6.91 6.63 -12.08
C ALA A 32 -6.44 5.82 -10.86
N ARG A 33 -5.98 4.59 -11.06
CA ARG A 33 -5.44 3.73 -9.99
C ARG A 33 -4.18 4.31 -9.36
N ALA A 34 -3.30 4.92 -10.15
CA ALA A 34 -2.10 5.57 -9.66
C ALA A 34 -2.45 6.76 -8.74
N ILE A 35 -3.43 7.58 -9.13
CA ILE A 35 -3.92 8.71 -8.33
C ILE A 35 -4.57 8.20 -7.02
N GLU A 36 -5.40 7.16 -7.10
CA GLU A 36 -6.00 6.55 -5.91
C GLU A 36 -4.94 6.03 -4.94
N ARG A 37 -3.93 5.31 -5.46
CA ARG A 37 -2.82 4.80 -4.66
C ARG A 37 -1.99 5.93 -4.05
N GLN A 38 -1.70 6.98 -4.81
CA GLN A 38 -0.95 8.13 -4.30
C GLN A 38 -1.72 8.80 -3.15
N ARG A 39 -3.02 9.01 -3.32
CA ARG A 39 -3.86 9.59 -2.25
C ARG A 39 -3.91 8.76 -0.99
N GLU A 40 -3.94 7.44 -1.12
CA GLU A 40 -3.87 6.56 0.03
C GLU A 40 -2.51 6.67 0.73
N GLN A 41 -1.41 6.68 -0.02
CA GLN A 41 -0.07 6.86 0.53
C GLN A 41 0.10 8.22 1.21
N ASP A 42 -0.42 9.30 0.63
CA ASP A 42 -0.36 10.64 1.21
C ASP A 42 -1.06 10.66 2.59
N ARG A 43 -2.24 10.05 2.70
CA ARG A 43 -2.99 9.95 3.96
C ARG A 43 -2.27 9.09 5.00
N LEU A 44 -1.68 7.98 4.58
CA LEU A 44 -0.86 7.14 5.47
C LEU A 44 0.37 7.91 5.96
N GLY A 45 1.00 8.69 5.09
CA GLY A 45 2.12 9.56 5.46
C GLY A 45 1.71 10.63 6.47
N GLU A 46 0.56 11.27 6.29
CA GLU A 46 0.00 12.21 7.26
C GLU A 46 -0.23 11.55 8.63
N LEU A 47 -0.78 10.33 8.65
CA LEU A 47 -1.00 9.58 9.89
C LEU A 47 0.33 9.23 10.59
N VAL A 48 1.32 8.75 9.83
CA VAL A 48 2.65 8.43 10.36
C VAL A 48 3.30 9.68 10.94
N ALA A 49 3.28 10.80 10.21
CA ALA A 49 3.86 12.05 10.68
C ALA A 49 3.19 12.55 11.97
N TRP A 50 1.88 12.36 12.12
CA TRP A 50 1.17 12.69 13.35
C TRP A 50 1.62 11.79 14.52
N LEU A 51 1.71 10.48 14.31
CA LEU A 51 2.17 9.52 15.32
C LEU A 51 3.62 9.80 15.76
N GLU A 52 4.51 10.06 14.81
CA GLU A 52 5.91 10.40 15.11
C GLU A 52 6.05 11.74 15.84
N GLY A 53 5.15 12.70 15.55
CA GLY A 53 5.08 13.96 16.28
C GLY A 53 4.67 13.79 17.75
N GLU A 54 3.82 12.81 18.05
CA GLU A 54 3.36 12.51 19.42
C GLU A 54 4.31 11.61 20.20
N HIS A 55 4.88 10.59 19.55
CA HIS A 55 5.64 9.53 20.22
C HIS A 55 7.14 9.53 19.90
N GLY A 56 7.59 10.30 18.92
CA GLY A 56 8.93 10.22 18.36
C GLY A 56 9.04 9.20 17.21
N PRO A 57 10.15 9.21 16.45
CA PRO A 57 10.38 8.26 15.38
C PRO A 57 10.55 6.84 15.94
N VAL A 58 10.12 5.84 15.18
CA VAL A 58 10.30 4.42 15.53
C VAL A 58 11.79 4.08 15.45
N THR A 59 12.34 3.51 16.52
CA THR A 59 13.73 3.04 16.54
C THR A 59 13.89 1.65 15.93
N ASP A 60 15.08 1.34 15.44
CA ASP A 60 15.38 0.02 14.87
C ASP A 60 15.17 -1.12 15.90
N ASP A 61 15.47 -0.86 17.17
CA ASP A 61 15.28 -1.83 18.26
C ASP A 61 13.79 -2.09 18.52
N GLU A 62 12.95 -1.05 18.53
CA GLU A 62 11.50 -1.17 18.67
C GLU A 62 10.89 -1.92 17.47
N LEU A 63 11.35 -1.61 16.26
CA LEU A 63 10.91 -2.30 15.05
C LEU A 63 11.30 -3.79 15.09
N ALA A 64 12.53 -4.10 15.46
CA ALA A 64 13.01 -5.49 15.58
C ALA A 64 12.22 -6.29 16.63
N SER A 65 11.90 -5.66 17.78
CA SER A 65 11.06 -6.26 18.80
C SER A 65 9.65 -6.55 18.29
N ALA A 66 9.02 -5.57 17.62
CA ALA A 66 7.69 -5.73 17.05
C ALA A 66 7.65 -6.82 15.96
N GLU A 67 8.68 -6.91 15.12
CA GLU A 67 8.80 -7.97 14.10
C GLU A 67 9.00 -9.36 14.70
N ALA A 68 9.70 -9.46 15.84
CA ALA A 68 9.84 -10.72 16.56
C ALA A 68 8.49 -11.18 17.15
N GLU A 69 7.78 -10.27 17.82
CA GLU A 69 6.44 -10.54 18.38
C GLU A 69 5.45 -10.93 17.27
N ARG A 70 5.44 -10.21 16.16
CA ARG A 70 4.57 -10.50 15.01
C ARG A 70 4.80 -11.92 14.46
N ARG A 71 6.06 -12.35 14.34
CA ARG A 71 6.41 -13.70 13.86
C ARG A 71 6.00 -14.80 14.83
N GLU A 72 6.12 -14.55 16.13
CA GLU A 72 5.65 -15.48 17.16
C GLU A 72 4.13 -15.64 17.08
N LEU A 73 3.39 -14.53 16.98
CA LEU A 73 1.94 -14.54 16.81
C LEU A 73 1.52 -15.31 15.54
N GLU A 74 2.15 -15.03 14.39
CA GLU A 74 1.87 -15.74 13.14
C GLU A 74 2.06 -17.25 13.27
N SER A 75 3.12 -17.68 13.94
CA SER A 75 3.44 -19.09 14.15
C SER A 75 2.38 -19.75 15.04
N HIS A 76 2.01 -19.09 16.13
CA HIS A 76 0.96 -19.57 17.04
C HIS A 76 -0.40 -19.71 16.32
N PHE A 77 -0.79 -18.73 15.50
CA PHE A 77 -2.04 -18.79 14.76
C PHE A 77 -2.04 -19.83 13.62
N ALA A 78 -0.89 -20.06 12.98
CA ALA A 78 -0.74 -21.12 11.99
C ALA A 78 -0.94 -22.52 12.61
N GLU A 79 -0.35 -22.76 13.77
CA GLU A 79 -0.50 -24.02 14.51
C GLU A 79 -1.96 -24.27 14.93
N GLN A 80 -2.68 -23.24 15.40
CA GLN A 80 -4.10 -23.35 15.75
C GLN A 80 -4.99 -23.62 14.52
N GLY A 81 -4.70 -23.00 13.38
CA GLY A 81 -5.42 -23.24 12.13
C GLY A 81 -5.24 -24.66 11.59
N GLU A 82 -4.07 -25.27 11.80
CA GLU A 82 -3.84 -26.69 11.47
C GLU A 82 -4.55 -27.65 12.42
N GLN A 83 -4.56 -27.36 13.73
CA GLN A 83 -5.26 -28.16 14.71
C GLN A 83 -6.77 -28.20 14.44
N HIS A 84 -7.37 -27.05 14.09
CA HIS A 84 -8.79 -26.97 13.73
C HIS A 84 -9.13 -27.72 12.42
N ARG A 85 -8.21 -27.75 11.44
CA ARG A 85 -8.39 -28.55 10.22
C ARG A 85 -8.26 -30.05 10.44
N LYS A 86 -7.40 -30.50 11.36
CA LYS A 86 -7.22 -31.93 11.70
C LYS A 86 -8.35 -32.50 12.56
N ALA A 87 -9.13 -31.63 13.22
CA ALA A 87 -10.24 -32.02 14.09
C ALA A 87 -11.62 -32.08 13.38
N SER A 88 -11.68 -31.75 12.08
CA SER A 88 -12.89 -31.78 11.25
C SER A 88 -12.81 -32.86 10.17
#